data_AF-A0A1V1FNE7-F1
#
_entry.id   AF-A0A1V1FNE7-F1
#
_cell.length_a   1.000
_cell.length_b   1.000
_cell.length_c   1.000
_cell.angle_alpha   90.00
_cell.angle_beta   90.00
_cell.angle_gamma   90.00
#
_symmetry.space_group_name_H-M   'P 1'
#
loop_
_entity.id
_entity.type
_entity.pdbx_description
1 polymer ?
#
loop_
_entity_poly.entity_id
_entity_poly.type
_entity_poly.pdbx_seq_one_letter_code
_entity_poly.pdbx_strand_id
1 'polypeptide(L)'
;EGPNAFRCNLDVGLMKTSTGARVFGAMKGAVDGGFNIPHSVKRFPGYDAEAKEYSAETHRKHILGLHVAEYMRKLEEEDEDAYNRQFSQYIKLGIVADDLENMYKKAHENIRSDPKRDRKPKKEVSKEPKRWNAKKLTNAERKQRVVEA
;
A
#
# COMPACT_ATOMS: atom_id res chain seq x y z
N GLU A 1 -5.07 32.32 -17.80
CA GLU A 1 -4.26 32.04 -16.59
C GLU A 1 -5.13 31.28 -15.60
N GLY A 2 -4.63 30.20 -15.00
CA GLY A 2 -5.39 29.34 -14.08
C GLY A 2 -4.65 29.15 -12.76
N PRO A 3 -5.33 28.63 -11.72
CA PRO A 3 -4.70 28.37 -10.43
C PRO A 3 -3.57 27.36 -10.57
N ASN A 4 -2.48 27.58 -9.83
CA ASN A 4 -1.35 26.65 -9.79
C ASN A 4 -1.76 25.30 -9.19
N ALA A 5 -1.20 24.22 -9.72
CA ALA A 5 -1.38 22.88 -9.16
C ALA A 5 -0.91 22.81 -7.69
N PHE A 6 -1.61 22.02 -6.88
CA PHE A 6 -1.29 21.88 -5.46
C PHE A 6 0.08 21.22 -5.28
N ARG A 7 1.00 21.92 -4.60
CA ARG A 7 2.37 21.44 -4.37
C ARG A 7 2.45 20.63 -3.08
N CYS A 8 3.02 19.44 -3.18
CA CYS A 8 3.26 18.52 -2.07
C CYS A 8 4.72 18.09 -2.02
N ASN A 9 5.22 17.75 -0.83
CA ASN A 9 6.51 17.12 -0.64
C ASN A 9 6.30 15.68 -0.12
N LEU A 10 7.08 14.73 -0.61
CA LEU A 10 7.01 13.34 -0.15
C LEU A 10 7.72 13.21 1.21
N ASP A 11 6.98 12.75 2.22
CA ASP A 11 7.56 12.26 3.48
C ASP A 11 7.71 10.73 3.42
N VAL A 12 8.94 10.25 3.48
CA VAL A 12 9.27 8.81 3.46
C VAL A 12 9.38 8.22 4.88
N GLY A 13 9.41 9.05 5.92
CA GLY A 13 9.67 8.63 7.30
C GLY A 13 10.97 7.82 7.41
N LEU A 14 10.86 6.61 7.99
CA LEU A 14 11.98 5.67 8.15
C LEU A 14 12.11 4.66 7.00
N MET A 15 11.30 4.78 5.94
CA MET A 15 11.38 3.86 4.80
C MET A 15 12.70 4.08 4.04
N LYS A 16 13.41 2.98 3.77
CA LYS A 16 14.64 3.02 2.98
C LYS A 16 14.35 3.53 1.56
N THR A 17 15.09 4.54 1.12
CA THR A 17 14.97 5.10 -0.23
C THR A 17 15.73 4.26 -1.26
N SER A 18 15.21 3.08 -1.59
CA SER A 18 15.75 2.23 -2.67
C SER A 18 15.01 2.46 -3.99
N THR A 19 15.70 2.28 -5.11
CA THR A 19 15.07 2.30 -6.44
C THR A 19 14.08 1.14 -6.55
N GLY A 20 12.89 1.42 -7.09
CA GLY A 20 11.79 0.44 -7.17
C GLY A 20 10.97 0.29 -5.88
N ALA A 21 11.24 1.07 -4.82
CA ALA A 21 10.44 1.01 -3.59
C ALA A 21 9.00 1.47 -3.84
N ARG A 22 8.03 0.76 -3.25
CA ARG A 22 6.58 1.02 -3.43
C ARG A 22 6.14 2.42 -2.95
N VAL A 23 6.89 3.04 -2.04
CA VAL A 23 6.64 4.43 -1.61
C VAL A 23 6.71 5.41 -2.78
N PHE A 24 7.62 5.19 -3.72
CA PHE A 24 7.72 6.00 -4.93
C PHE A 24 6.64 5.65 -5.96
N GLY A 25 6.11 4.42 -5.93
CA GLY A 25 4.90 4.06 -6.69
C GLY A 25 3.67 4.87 -6.25
N ALA A 26 3.48 5.03 -4.93
CA ALA A 26 2.42 5.89 -4.39
C ALA A 26 2.63 7.37 -4.79
N MET A 27 3.87 7.86 -4.73
CA MET A 27 4.21 9.20 -5.22
C MET A 27 3.89 9.37 -6.71
N LYS A 28 4.21 8.38 -7.57
CA LYS A 28 3.88 8.42 -9.00
C LYS A 28 2.36 8.50 -9.22
N GLY A 29 1.60 7.70 -8.49
CA GLY A 29 0.13 7.74 -8.54
C GLY A 29 -0.45 9.09 -8.12
N ALA A 30 0.13 9.74 -7.11
CA ALA A 30 -0.27 11.09 -6.70
C ALA A 30 0.04 12.14 -7.78
N VAL A 31 1.23 12.07 -8.39
CA VAL A 31 1.61 12.94 -9.52
C VAL A 31 0.64 12.76 -10.69
N ASP A 32 0.32 11.51 -11.05
CA ASP A 32 -0.64 11.18 -12.13
C ASP A 32 -2.08 11.57 -11.78
N GLY A 33 -2.38 11.76 -10.50
CA GLY A 33 -3.63 12.31 -9.99
C GLY A 33 -3.71 13.84 -10.02
N GLY A 34 -2.64 14.54 -10.43
CA GLY A 34 -2.61 16.00 -10.58
C GLY A 34 -1.87 16.77 -9.48
N PHE A 35 -1.20 16.08 -8.54
CA PHE A 35 -0.37 16.74 -7.55
C PHE A 35 0.98 17.17 -8.14
N ASN A 36 1.44 18.37 -7.79
CA ASN A 36 2.79 18.81 -8.10
C ASN A 36 3.76 18.37 -6.99
N ILE A 37 4.38 17.20 -7.17
CA ILE A 37 5.40 16.69 -6.25
C ILE A 37 6.78 16.81 -6.92
N PRO A 38 7.74 17.57 -6.37
CA PRO A 38 9.08 17.64 -6.91
C PRO A 38 9.80 16.28 -6.76
N HIS A 39 10.18 15.64 -7.87
CA HIS A 39 10.87 14.36 -7.86
C HIS A 39 11.75 14.17 -9.10
N SER A 40 12.60 13.14 -9.06
CA SER A 40 13.37 12.66 -10.23
C SER A 40 12.99 11.23 -10.57
N VAL A 41 13.28 10.79 -11.79
CA VAL A 41 12.97 9.42 -12.25
C VAL A 41 13.86 8.33 -11.64
N LYS A 42 14.93 8.70 -10.92
CA LYS A 42 15.99 7.79 -10.42
C LYS A 42 15.52 6.72 -9.44
N ARG A 43 14.35 6.92 -8.83
CA ARG A 43 13.79 6.01 -7.82
C ARG A 43 12.68 5.11 -8.36
N PHE A 44 12.27 5.30 -9.61
CA PHE A 44 11.26 4.46 -10.22
C PHE A 44 11.83 3.12 -10.70
N PRO A 45 11.00 2.06 -10.76
CA PRO A 45 11.40 0.82 -11.41
C PRO A 45 11.72 1.07 -12.89
N GLY A 46 12.75 0.39 -13.40
CA GLY A 46 13.25 0.59 -14.75
C GLY A 46 14.32 1.68 -14.89
N TYR A 47 14.75 2.32 -13.81
CA TYR A 47 15.92 3.21 -13.83
C TYR A 47 17.22 2.40 -13.64
N ASP A 48 18.16 2.56 -14.56
CA ASP A 48 19.51 2.02 -14.49
C ASP A 48 20.48 3.11 -13.98
N ALA A 49 21.18 2.81 -12.88
CA ALA A 49 22.14 3.74 -12.28
C ALA A 49 23.45 3.86 -13.07
N GLU A 50 23.85 2.80 -13.79
CA GLU A 50 25.09 2.75 -14.56
C GLU A 50 24.90 3.46 -15.90
N ALA A 51 23.87 3.06 -16.66
CA ALA A 51 23.53 3.69 -17.94
C ALA A 51 22.91 5.09 -17.77
N LYS A 52 22.39 5.42 -16.56
CA LYS A 52 21.60 6.65 -16.28
C LYS A 52 20.36 6.76 -17.17
N GLU A 53 19.82 5.63 -17.59
CA GLU A 53 18.65 5.52 -18.46
C GLU A 53 17.42 5.09 -17.67
N TYR A 54 16.24 5.46 -18.17
CA TYR A 54 14.96 5.15 -17.57
C TYR A 54 14.04 4.47 -18.59
N SER A 55 13.67 3.23 -18.32
CA SER A 55 12.69 2.48 -19.10
C SER A 55 11.26 2.78 -18.64
N ALA A 56 10.53 3.56 -19.44
CA ALA A 56 9.12 3.85 -19.20
C ALA A 56 8.24 2.58 -19.32
N GLU A 57 8.63 1.63 -20.16
CA GLU A 57 7.91 0.36 -20.33
C GLU A 57 7.94 -0.46 -19.03
N THR A 58 9.13 -0.62 -18.43
CA THR A 58 9.28 -1.33 -17.15
C THR A 58 8.49 -0.65 -16.04
N HIS A 59 8.48 0.69 -16.00
CA HIS A 59 7.66 1.40 -15.02
C HIS A 59 6.17 1.15 -15.23
N ARG A 60 5.68 1.18 -16.49
CA ARG A 60 4.29 0.86 -16.83
C ARG A 60 3.91 -0.57 -16.40
N LYS A 61 4.79 -1.56 -16.60
CA LYS A 61 4.59 -2.94 -16.14
C LYS A 61 4.37 -3.03 -14.63
N HIS A 62 5.05 -2.20 -13.85
CA HIS A 62 4.85 -2.17 -12.40
C HIS A 62 3.53 -1.50 -11.99
N ILE A 63 3.12 -0.43 -12.69
CA ILE A 63 1.86 0.27 -12.43
C ILE A 63 0.66 -0.67 -12.65
N LEU A 64 0.70 -1.46 -13.73
CA LEU A 64 -0.41 -2.33 -14.14
C LEU A 64 -0.29 -3.77 -13.62
N GLY A 65 0.64 -4.04 -12.69
CA GLY A 65 0.80 -5.36 -12.10
C GLY A 65 1.31 -6.45 -13.04
N LEU A 66 1.83 -6.10 -14.21
CA LEU A 66 2.31 -7.07 -15.21
C LEU A 66 3.49 -7.91 -14.69
N HIS A 67 4.38 -7.33 -13.87
CA HIS A 67 5.43 -8.10 -13.18
C HIS A 67 4.88 -9.22 -12.27
N VAL A 68 3.69 -9.03 -11.70
CA VAL A 68 3.00 -10.08 -10.93
C VAL A 68 2.40 -11.12 -11.87
N ALA A 69 1.80 -10.67 -12.98
CA ALA A 69 1.26 -11.57 -14.02
C ALA A 69 2.34 -12.45 -14.66
N GLU A 70 3.53 -11.90 -14.91
CA GLU A 70 4.70 -12.64 -15.40
C GLU A 70 5.15 -13.70 -14.37
N TYR A 71 5.15 -13.34 -13.07
CA TYR A 71 5.51 -14.28 -12.02
C TYR A 71 4.45 -15.37 -11.79
N MET A 72 3.17 -15.04 -11.96
CA MET A 72 2.06 -16.02 -11.97
C MET A 72 2.27 -17.06 -13.06
N ARG A 73 2.50 -16.63 -14.30
CA ARG A 73 2.76 -17.52 -15.44
C ARG A 73 3.98 -18.41 -15.21
N LYS A 74 5.07 -17.82 -14.71
CA LYS A 74 6.30 -18.56 -14.40
C LYS A 74 6.06 -19.66 -13.37
N LEU A 75 5.36 -19.37 -12.26
CA LEU A 75 5.08 -20.38 -11.23
C LEU A 75 4.09 -21.43 -11.68
N GLU A 76 3.11 -21.07 -12.51
CA GLU A 76 2.17 -22.05 -13.07
C GLU A 76 2.88 -23.10 -13.94
N GLU A 77 3.94 -22.72 -14.65
CA GLU A 77 4.75 -23.64 -15.46
C GLU A 77 5.81 -24.40 -14.65
N GLU A 78 6.46 -23.76 -13.67
CA GLU A 78 7.62 -24.32 -12.95
C GLU A 78 7.26 -25.03 -11.64
N ASP A 79 6.31 -24.51 -10.86
CA ASP A 79 6.00 -24.95 -9.50
C ASP A 79 4.55 -24.60 -9.09
N GLU A 80 3.64 -25.52 -9.37
CA GLU A 80 2.22 -25.39 -9.08
C GLU A 80 1.93 -25.29 -7.56
N ASP A 81 2.73 -25.93 -6.71
CA ASP A 81 2.58 -25.86 -5.25
C ASP A 81 2.88 -24.45 -4.74
N ALA A 82 3.96 -23.82 -5.26
CA ALA A 82 4.26 -22.43 -4.98
C ALA A 82 3.19 -21.49 -5.52
N TYR A 83 2.65 -21.76 -6.71
CA TYR A 83 1.53 -20.99 -7.29
C TYR A 83 0.31 -21.03 -6.37
N ASN A 84 -0.12 -22.23 -5.96
CA ASN A 84 -1.26 -22.45 -5.08
C ASN A 84 -1.07 -21.76 -3.72
N ARG A 85 0.14 -21.80 -3.15
CA ARG A 85 0.44 -21.14 -1.88
C ARG A 85 0.42 -19.61 -1.97
N GLN A 86 1.06 -19.04 -2.98
CA GLN A 86 1.25 -17.59 -3.09
C GLN A 86 0.01 -16.87 -3.65
N PHE A 87 -0.68 -17.49 -4.61
CA PHE A 87 -1.82 -16.91 -5.33
C PHE A 87 -3.17 -17.52 -4.92
N SER A 88 -3.26 -18.16 -3.75
CA SER A 88 -4.50 -18.76 -3.24
C SER A 88 -5.74 -17.86 -3.29
N GLN A 89 -5.60 -16.55 -3.07
CA GLN A 89 -6.73 -15.61 -3.15
C GLN A 89 -7.15 -15.32 -4.59
N TYR A 90 -6.20 -15.32 -5.53
CA TYR A 90 -6.49 -15.16 -6.95
C TYR A 90 -7.28 -16.37 -7.46
N ILE A 91 -6.84 -17.58 -7.09
CA ILE A 91 -7.53 -18.84 -7.40
C ILE A 91 -8.97 -18.83 -6.85
N LYS A 92 -9.15 -18.45 -5.58
CA LYS A 92 -10.48 -18.36 -4.95
C LYS A 92 -11.42 -17.37 -5.64
N LEU A 93 -10.87 -16.30 -6.20
CA LEU A 93 -11.63 -15.25 -6.89
C LEU A 93 -11.71 -15.45 -8.40
N GLY A 94 -11.08 -16.51 -8.94
CA GLY A 94 -11.03 -16.80 -10.38
C GLY A 94 -10.26 -15.75 -11.19
N ILE A 95 -9.25 -15.10 -10.60
CA ILE A 95 -8.44 -14.07 -11.27
C ILE A 95 -7.19 -14.73 -11.88
N VAL A 96 -7.02 -14.61 -13.20
CA VAL A 96 -5.83 -15.13 -13.91
C VAL A 96 -4.82 -14.02 -14.24
N ALA A 97 -3.63 -14.41 -14.71
CA ALA A 97 -2.55 -13.47 -15.02
C ALA A 97 -2.95 -12.37 -16.02
N ASP A 98 -3.78 -12.69 -17.01
CA ASP A 98 -4.21 -11.75 -18.05
C ASP A 98 -5.25 -10.72 -17.56
N ASP A 99 -5.94 -11.01 -16.44
CA ASP A 99 -6.95 -10.11 -15.87
C ASP A 99 -6.33 -8.92 -15.13
N LEU A 100 -5.10 -9.07 -14.64
CA LEU A 100 -4.43 -8.10 -13.76
C LEU A 100 -4.36 -6.69 -14.37
N GLU A 101 -3.97 -6.57 -15.65
CA GLU A 101 -3.86 -5.25 -16.30
C GLU A 101 -5.21 -4.55 -16.39
N ASN A 102 -6.25 -5.29 -16.79
CA ASN A 102 -7.59 -4.75 -16.92
C ASN A 102 -8.21 -4.41 -15.56
N MET A 103 -7.93 -5.21 -14.53
CA MET A 103 -8.35 -4.96 -13.15
C MET A 103 -7.81 -3.62 -12.64
N TYR A 104 -6.51 -3.35 -12.82
CA TYR A 104 -5.91 -2.08 -12.38
C TYR A 104 -6.37 -0.88 -13.20
N LYS A 105 -6.55 -1.01 -14.52
CA LYS A 105 -7.13 0.06 -15.35
C LYS A 105 -8.53 0.45 -14.88
N LYS A 106 -9.40 -0.53 -14.68
CA LYS A 106 -10.76 -0.32 -14.14
C LYS A 106 -10.71 0.33 -12.76
N ALA A 107 -9.78 -0.08 -11.89
CA ALA A 107 -9.61 0.54 -10.59
C ALA A 107 -9.25 2.03 -10.70
N HIS A 108 -8.36 2.41 -11.62
CA HIS A 108 -8.02 3.82 -11.85
C HIS A 108 -9.19 4.64 -12.38
N GLU A 109 -10.01 4.08 -13.27
CA GLU A 109 -11.24 4.72 -13.76
C GLU A 109 -12.25 4.91 -12.61
N ASN A 110 -12.49 3.87 -11.83
CA ASN A 110 -13.43 3.90 -10.71
C ASN A 110 -13.03 4.96 -9.66
N ILE A 111 -11.75 5.04 -9.29
CA ILE A 111 -11.23 6.04 -8.34
C ILE A 111 -11.43 7.48 -8.86
N ARG A 112 -11.26 7.70 -10.18
CA ARG A 112 -11.49 9.02 -10.79
C ARG A 112 -12.98 9.36 -10.83
N SER A 113 -13.85 8.37 -11.01
CA SER A 113 -15.30 8.58 -11.07
C SER A 113 -15.91 8.91 -9.71
N ASP A 114 -15.49 8.22 -8.64
CA ASP A 114 -15.92 8.50 -7.27
C ASP A 114 -14.75 8.41 -6.27
N PRO A 115 -14.05 9.52 -6.02
CA PRO A 115 -12.92 9.56 -5.10
C PRO A 115 -13.37 9.69 -3.62
N LYS A 116 -14.67 9.70 -3.32
CA LYS A 116 -15.16 9.93 -1.97
C LYS A 116 -14.83 8.74 -1.07
N ARG A 117 -14.37 9.05 0.14
CA ARG A 117 -14.09 8.03 1.16
C ARG A 117 -15.36 7.68 1.91
N ASP A 118 -15.87 6.48 1.71
CA ASP A 118 -16.95 5.93 2.52
C ASP A 118 -16.48 5.68 3.96
N ARG A 119 -17.15 6.34 4.91
CA ARG A 119 -16.89 6.15 6.33
C ARG A 119 -17.61 4.90 6.79
N LYS A 120 -16.86 3.94 7.37
CA LYS A 120 -17.47 2.80 8.04
C LYS A 120 -18.38 3.31 9.18
N PRO A 121 -19.57 2.71 9.37
CA PRO A 121 -20.44 3.09 10.48
C PRO A 121 -19.70 2.89 11.80
N LYS A 122 -19.88 3.83 12.73
CA LYS A 122 -19.35 3.67 14.08
C LYS A 122 -20.00 2.44 14.70
N LYS A 123 -19.19 1.47 15.12
CA LYS A 123 -19.69 0.35 15.93
C LYS A 123 -20.07 0.91 17.30
N GLU A 124 -21.34 0.79 17.66
CA GLU A 124 -21.76 1.08 19.03
C GLU A 124 -21.12 0.04 19.96
N VAL A 125 -20.23 0.51 20.83
CA VAL A 125 -19.55 -0.36 21.80
C VAL A 125 -20.51 -0.49 22.99
N SER A 126 -21.25 -1.59 23.05
CA SER A 126 -22.31 -1.82 24.05
C SER A 126 -21.81 -2.12 25.46
N LYS A 127 -20.51 -2.37 25.64
CA LYS A 127 -19.90 -2.70 26.94
C LYS A 127 -18.60 -1.94 27.08
N GLU A 128 -18.34 -1.40 28.27
CA GLU A 128 -17.03 -0.81 28.58
C GLU A 128 -15.92 -1.80 28.18
N PRO A 129 -14.86 -1.33 27.49
CA PRO A 129 -13.82 -2.22 27.00
C PRO A 129 -13.19 -2.98 28.16
N LYS A 130 -13.21 -4.31 28.09
CA LYS A 130 -12.62 -5.17 29.10
C LYS A 130 -11.14 -4.80 29.26
N ARG A 131 -10.78 -4.28 30.43
CA ARG A 131 -9.40 -3.90 30.74
C ARG A 131 -8.62 -5.13 31.19
N TRP A 132 -7.64 -5.55 30.39
CA TRP A 132 -6.76 -6.68 30.71
C TRP A 132 -5.59 -6.27 31.64
N ASN A 133 -5.28 -4.98 31.71
CA ASN A 133 -4.26 -4.46 32.61
C ASN A 133 -4.80 -4.34 34.03
N ALA A 134 -3.98 -4.65 35.03
CA ALA A 134 -4.31 -4.47 36.43
C ALA A 134 -4.90 -3.08 36.68
N LYS A 135 -6.01 -3.03 37.43
CA LYS A 135 -6.59 -1.77 37.88
C LYS A 135 -5.55 -1.07 38.76
N LYS A 136 -5.35 0.22 38.56
CA LYS A 136 -4.44 0.99 39.42
C LYS A 136 -5.02 0.96 40.83
N LEU A 137 -4.20 0.57 41.80
CA LEU A 137 -4.56 0.64 43.22
C LEU A 137 -4.89 2.09 43.58
N THR A 138 -5.99 2.26 44.29
CA THR A 138 -6.40 3.50 44.96
C THR A 138 -5.41 3.85 46.08
N ASN A 139 -5.43 5.09 46.56
CA ASN A 139 -4.55 5.53 47.65
C ASN A 139 -4.84 4.74 48.95
N ALA A 140 -6.11 4.43 49.22
CA ALA A 140 -6.50 3.62 50.38
C ALA A 140 -5.93 2.20 50.30
N GLU A 141 -6.07 1.50 49.17
CA GLU A 141 -5.51 0.16 48.97
C GLU A 141 -3.97 0.16 49.05
N ARG A 142 -3.31 1.24 48.61
CA ARG A 142 -1.85 1.40 48.77
C ARG A 142 -1.45 1.57 50.23
N LYS A 143 -2.17 2.41 50.99
CA LYS A 143 -1.92 2.61 52.43
C LYS A 143 -2.15 1.33 53.22
N GLN A 144 -3.20 0.58 52.91
CA GLN A 144 -3.50 -0.69 53.57
C GLN A 144 -2.40 -1.74 53.33
N ARG A 145 -1.89 -1.86 52.10
CA ARG A 145 -0.73 -2.73 51.81
C ARG A 145 0.54 -2.37 52.57
N VAL A 146 0.75 -1.10 52.92
CA VAL A 146 1.91 -0.66 53.70
C VAL A 146 1.75 -1.01 55.18
N VAL A 147 0.52 -1.06 55.69
CA VAL A 147 0.22 -1.46 57.08
C VAL A 147 0.25 -2.99 57.25
N GLU A 148 -0.14 -3.73 56.21
CA GLU A 148 -0.14 -5.21 56.18
C GLU A 148 1.23 -5.83 55.85
N ALA A 149 2.23 -5.01 55.47
CA ALA A 149 3.61 -5.43 55.15
C ALA A 149 4.57 -5.19 56.32
#